data_AF-A0A7K8XK55-F1
#
_entry.id   AF-A0A7K8XK55-F1
#
_cell.length_a   1.000
_cell.length_b   1.000
_cell.length_c   1.000
_cell.angle_alpha   90.00
_cell.angle_beta   90.00
_cell.angle_gamma   90.00
#
_symmetry.space_group_name_H-M   'P 1'
#
loop_
_entity.id
_entity.type
_entity.pdbx_description
1 polymer ?
#
loop_
_entity_poly.entity_id
_entity_poly.type
_entity_poly.pdbx_seq_one_letter_code
_entity_poly.pdbx_strand_id
1 'polypeptide(L)' 'VSQHAKYTCFFCGKTKMRRKAVGIWHCGCCMKTVAGGAWIYNTTSAVTVKFAVRRLKELKDQ' A
#
# COMPACT_ATOMS: atom_id res chain seq x y z
N VAL A 1 -0.40 17.65 -5.65
CA VAL A 1 -1.40 16.70 -6.21
C VAL A 1 -0.98 15.26 -5.88
N SER A 2 -1.73 14.55 -5.04
CA SER A 2 -1.34 13.22 -4.51
C SER A 2 -1.41 12.07 -5.54
N GLN A 3 -2.36 12.12 -6.47
CA GLN A 3 -2.57 11.03 -7.45
C GLN A 3 -1.40 10.82 -8.43
N HIS A 4 -0.60 11.86 -8.69
CA HIS A 4 0.56 11.81 -9.58
C HIS A 4 1.88 11.64 -8.82
N ALA A 5 1.83 11.59 -7.49
CA ALA A 5 3.01 11.38 -6.66
C ALA A 5 3.56 9.97 -6.86
N LYS A 6 4.89 9.85 -6.78
CA LYS A 6 5.56 8.55 -6.71
C LYS A 6 5.71 8.16 -5.26
N TYR A 7 5.31 6.94 -4.92
CA TYR A 7 5.47 6.39 -3.57
C TYR A 7 6.60 5.36 -3.53
N THR A 8 7.13 5.13 -2.33
CA THR A 8 8.11 4.08 -2.05
C THR A 8 7.44 2.72 -2.11
N CYS A 9 7.96 1.82 -2.94
CA CYS A 9 7.46 0.47 -3.05
C CYS A 9 7.95 -0.36 -1.87
N PHE A 10 7.03 -1.00 -1.14
CA PHE A 10 7.37 -1.88 -0.01
C PHE A 10 8.20 -3.10 -0.42
N PHE A 11 8.07 -3.56 -1.67
CA PHE A 11 8.75 -4.77 -2.14
C PHE A 11 10.20 -4.55 -2.53
N CYS A 12 10.51 -3.42 -3.19
CA CYS A 12 11.85 -3.17 -3.74
C CYS A 12 12.53 -1.91 -3.20
N GLY A 13 11.90 -1.20 -2.24
CA GLY A 13 12.42 0.00 -1.61
C GLY A 13 12.51 1.24 -2.51
N LYS A 14 12.23 1.12 -3.81
CA LYS A 14 12.39 2.22 -4.78
C LYS A 14 11.13 3.09 -4.85
N THR A 15 11.31 4.40 -5.00
CA THR A 15 10.23 5.40 -5.20
C THR A 15 9.72 5.39 -6.64
N LYS A 16 9.24 4.23 -7.09
CA LYS A 16 8.73 3.97 -8.44
C LYS A 16 7.29 3.43 -8.45
N MET A 17 6.57 3.54 -7.33
CA MET A 17 5.15 3.18 -7.24
C MET A 17 4.28 4.31 -7.80
N ARG A 18 3.42 4.00 -8.76
CA ARG A 18 2.52 4.97 -9.42
C ARG A 18 1.11 4.42 -9.50
N ARG A 19 0.11 5.31 -9.51
CA ARG A 19 -1.29 4.94 -9.73
C ARG A 19 -1.49 4.55 -11.19
N LYS A 20 -2.11 3.39 -11.44
CA LYS A 20 -2.50 2.93 -12.78
C LYS A 20 -3.99 3.13 -13.04
N ALA A 21 -4.82 2.84 -12.04
CA ALA A 21 -6.26 3.10 -12.04
C ALA A 21 -6.72 3.43 -10.61
N VAL A 22 -8.00 3.73 -10.42
CA VAL A 22 -8.58 3.91 -9.08
C VAL A 22 -8.29 2.67 -8.24
N GLY A 23 -7.63 2.83 -7.09
CA GLY A 23 -7.30 1.73 -6.19
C GLY A 23 -6.21 0.77 -6.69
N ILE A 24 -5.66 0.94 -7.90
CA ILE A 24 -4.63 0.08 -8.48
C ILE A 24 -3.32 0.84 -8.59
N TRP A 25 -2.28 0.32 -7.95
CA TRP A 25 -0.94 0.89 -7.93
C TRP A 25 0.06 -0.09 -8.51
N HIS A 26 0.98 0.42 -9.33
CA HIS A 26 1.98 -0.38 -10.04
C HIS A 26 3.38 0.16 -9.80
N CYS A 27 4.32 -0.72 -9.47
CA CYS A 27 5.73 -0.36 -9.37
C CYS A 27 6.43 -0.59 -10.71
N GLY A 28 6.92 0.49 -11.33
CA GLY A 28 7.68 0.39 -12.58
C GLY A 28 9.09 -0.20 -12.45
N CYS A 29 9.50 -0.69 -11.27
CA CYS A 29 10.80 -1.33 -11.09
C CYS A 29 10.72 -2.83 -10.86
N CYS A 30 9.90 -3.27 -9.90
CA CYS A 30 9.73 -4.68 -9.59
C CYS A 30 8.46 -5.28 -10.21
N MET A 31 7.75 -4.50 -11.03
CA MET A 31 6.53 -4.88 -11.75
C MET A 31 5.37 -5.35 -10.85
N LYS A 32 5.47 -5.16 -9.53
CA LYS A 32 4.42 -5.51 -8.59
C LYS A 32 3.24 -4.54 -8.72
N THR A 33 2.04 -5.12 -8.80
CA THR A 33 0.77 -4.40 -8.76
C THR A 33 0.08 -4.67 -7.43
N VAL A 34 -0.45 -3.62 -6.80
CA VAL A 34 -0.99 -3.66 -5.44
C VAL A 34 -2.28 -2.87 -5.38
N ALA A 35 -3.25 -3.37 -4.60
CA ALA A 35 -4.44 -2.61 -4.24
C ALA A 35 -4.10 -1.56 -3.17
N GLY A 36 -4.47 -0.31 -3.41
CA GLY A 36 -4.23 0.81 -2.52
C GLY A 36 -5.42 1.76 -2.48
N GLY A 37 -5.22 2.97 -1.97
CA GLY A 37 -6.28 3.99 -1.96
C GLY A 37 -6.59 4.55 -3.34
N ALA A 38 -7.72 5.25 -3.45
CA ALA A 38 -8.15 5.89 -4.69
C ALA A 38 -7.15 6.95 -5.19
N TRP A 39 -6.55 7.72 -4.28
CA TRP A 39 -5.64 8.84 -4.59
C TRP A 39 -4.27 8.74 -3.91
N ILE A 40 -4.17 7.96 -2.83
CA ILE A 40 -2.97 7.79 -2.02
C ILE A 40 -2.69 6.29 -1.93
N TYR A 41 -1.42 5.89 -2.03
CA TYR A 41 -1.01 4.47 -2.04
C TYR A 41 -1.51 3.69 -0.81
N ASN A 42 -1.38 4.25 0.39
CA ASN A 42 -1.79 3.63 1.63
C ASN A 42 -2.67 4.59 2.44
N THR A 43 -3.93 4.23 2.66
CA THR A 43 -4.89 5.04 3.43
C THR A 43 -4.73 4.80 4.92
N THR A 44 -4.91 5.84 5.75
CA THR A 44 -4.83 5.74 7.22
C THR A 44 -5.74 4.64 7.78
N SER A 45 -6.99 4.54 7.31
CA SER A 45 -7.92 3.50 7.79
C SER A 45 -7.44 2.08 7.49
N ALA A 46 -6.90 1.83 6.28
CA ALA A 46 -6.33 0.53 5.94
C ALA A 46 -5.12 0.18 6.81
N VAL A 47 -4.31 1.18 7.20
CA VAL A 47 -3.19 0.99 8.14
C VAL A 47 -3.70 0.58 9.51
N THR A 48 -4.70 1.30 10.05
CA THR A 48 -5.29 0.98 11.36
C THR A 48 -5.90 -0.42 11.40
N VAL A 49 -6.64 -0.82 10.35
CA VAL A 49 -7.23 -2.16 10.26
C VAL A 49 -6.14 -3.24 10.18
N LYS A 50 -5.06 -3.02 9.41
CA LYS A 50 -3.92 -3.96 9.38
C LYS A 50 -3.30 -4.16 10.76
N PHE A 51 -3.11 -3.10 11.53
CA PHE A 51 -2.60 -3.18 12.90
C PHE A 51 -3.56 -3.91 13.85
N ALA A 52 -4.86 -3.58 13.79
CA ALA A 52 -5.87 -4.24 14.61
C ALA A 52 -5.94 -5.75 14.32
N VAL A 53 -5.97 -6.14 13.05
CA VAL A 53 -5.99 -7.56 12.63
C VAL A 53 -4.72 -8.27 13.06
N ARG A 54 -3.55 -7.63 12.95
CA ARG A 54 -2.28 -8.22 13.41
C ARG A 54 -2.32 -8.51 14.91
N ARG A 55 -2.75 -7.53 15.72
CA ARG A 55 -2.88 -7.69 17.19
C ARG A 55 -3.83 -8.84 17.54
N LEU A 56 -4.96 -8.94 16.85
CA LEU A 56 -5.93 -10.02 17.09
C LEU A 56 -5.38 -11.41 16.76
N LYS A 57 -4.49 -11.53 15.77
CA LYS A 57 -3.81 -12.79 15.45
C LYS A 57 -2.79 -13.16 16.54
N GLU A 58 -1.96 -12.20 16.94
CA GLU A 58 -0.96 -12.41 18.01
C GLU A 58 -1.61 -12.84 19.32
N LEU A 59 -2.80 -12.33 19.66
CA LEU A 59 -3.58 -12.76 20.84
C LEU A 59 -4.18 -14.17 20.71
N LYS A 60 -4.44 -14.65 19.50
CA LYS A 60 -4.98 -16.00 19.26
C LYS A 60 -3.88 -17.07 19.27
N ASP A 61 -2.68 -16.70 18.85
CA ASP A 61 -1.53 -17.61 18.76
C ASP A 61 -0.83 -17.82 20.12
N GLN A 62 -1.20 -17.05 21.14
CA GLN A 62 -0.87 -17.27 22.57
C GLN A 62 -1.80 -18.30 23.21
#